data_AF-A0A9P6DAF2-F1
#
_entry.id   AF-A0A9P6DAF2-F1
#
_cell.length_a   1.000
_cell.length_b   1.000
_cell.length_c   1.000
_cell.angle_alpha   90.00
_cell.angle_beta   90.00
_cell.angle_gamma   90.00
#
_symmetry.space_group_name_H-M   'P 1'
#
loop_
_entity.id
_entity.type
_entity.pdbx_description
1 polymer ?
#
loop_
_entity_poly.entity_id
_entity_poly.type
_entity_poly.pdbx_seq_one_letter_code
_entity_poly.pdbx_strand_id
1 'polypeptide(L)'
;MACPTLTCNNHSLTQELCERDTSKVTLLQGSQCHLNVPVLAGRCPVCNSLYWADHERFTQNNGNDVCLYLNDAKYLKVGKSVWVDHLVSRAIVNANYSFHASTATITKFWHSSFVQPSGGTFKLSRRQVWKAFVAESIRHMASFNNREIVFESNLYIDALVAAAYVELGDGGIVRSAVGHSCDECCHAFKDVADVIPRQPNDPAAVVG
;
A
#
# COMPACT_ATOMS: atom_id res chain seq x y z
N MET A 1 1.67 21.58 10.59
CA MET A 1 1.77 20.13 10.85
C MET A 1 2.74 19.96 12.02
N ALA A 2 2.35 19.22 13.05
CA ALA A 2 3.09 19.08 14.31
C ALA A 2 3.44 17.61 14.54
N CYS A 3 4.54 17.35 15.26
CA CYS A 3 4.98 16.00 15.60
C CYS A 3 4.06 15.38 16.66
N PRO A 4 3.31 14.29 16.36
CA PRO A 4 2.36 13.68 17.30
C PRO A 4 3.03 12.83 18.38
N THR A 5 4.36 12.66 18.35
CA THR A 5 5.07 11.82 19.32
C THR A 5 4.92 12.38 20.74
N LEU A 6 4.53 11.53 21.70
CA LEU A 6 4.28 11.87 23.11
C LEU A 6 5.43 12.64 23.78
N THR A 7 6.67 12.39 23.36
CA THR A 7 7.87 13.06 23.90
C THR A 7 8.14 14.44 23.28
N CYS A 8 7.51 14.76 22.14
CA CYS A 8 7.80 15.96 21.35
C CYS A 8 6.78 17.08 21.52
N ASN A 9 5.72 16.89 22.33
CA ASN A 9 4.74 17.93 22.68
C ASN A 9 4.25 18.77 21.49
N ASN A 10 3.93 18.14 20.35
CA ASN A 10 3.46 18.83 19.13
C ASN A 10 4.43 19.88 18.57
N HIS A 11 5.75 19.61 18.62
CA HIS A 11 6.74 20.49 17.99
C HIS A 11 6.47 20.68 16.49
N SER A 12 6.69 21.89 15.98
CA SER A 12 6.56 22.20 14.55
C SER A 12 7.55 21.39 13.73
N LEU A 13 7.08 20.84 12.60
CA LEU A 13 7.94 20.17 11.64
C LEU A 13 8.71 21.19 10.79
N THR A 14 10.00 20.96 10.61
CA THR A 14 10.85 21.69 9.67
C THR A 14 10.91 20.95 8.35
N GLN A 15 11.09 21.64 7.22
CA GLN A 15 11.33 20.96 5.96
C GLN A 15 12.69 20.26 5.99
N GLU A 16 12.73 18.97 5.64
CA GLU A 16 13.98 18.18 5.68
C GLU A 16 14.94 18.53 4.55
N LEU A 17 14.41 18.72 3.35
CA LEU A 17 15.20 18.95 2.15
C LEU A 17 15.23 20.43 1.79
N CYS A 18 16.39 20.94 1.39
CA CYS A 18 16.46 22.26 0.75
C CYS A 18 15.66 22.25 -0.57
N GLU A 19 15.14 23.40 -1.00
CA GLU A 19 14.35 23.50 -2.24
C GLU A 19 15.10 22.95 -3.47
N ARG A 20 16.41 23.20 -3.56
CA ARG A 20 17.28 22.71 -4.64
C ARG A 20 17.45 21.18 -4.65
N ASP A 21 17.31 20.54 -3.49
CA ASP A 21 17.49 19.09 -3.30
C ASP A 21 16.13 18.35 -3.32
N THR A 22 15.05 19.09 -3.55
CA THR A 22 13.69 18.55 -3.57
C THR A 22 13.46 17.72 -4.83
N SER A 23 13.21 16.42 -4.63
CA SER A 23 12.94 15.49 -5.72
C SER A 23 11.62 15.80 -6.40
N LYS A 24 11.62 15.75 -7.75
CA LYS A 24 10.42 15.95 -8.58
C LYS A 24 9.91 14.61 -9.09
N VAL A 25 8.59 14.41 -9.02
CA VAL A 25 7.94 13.14 -9.36
C VAL A 25 6.77 13.35 -10.31
N THR A 26 6.30 12.24 -10.89
CA THR A 26 5.00 12.18 -11.56
C THR A 26 3.93 11.78 -10.55
N LEU A 27 2.85 12.55 -10.48
CA LEU A 27 1.70 12.28 -9.64
C LEU A 27 0.48 11.97 -10.51
N LEU A 28 -0.10 10.79 -10.33
CA LEU A 28 -1.42 10.46 -10.87
C LEU A 28 -2.46 10.79 -9.81
N GLN A 29 -3.34 11.75 -10.09
CA GLN A 29 -4.36 12.22 -9.17
C GLN A 29 -5.73 12.16 -9.85
N GLY A 30 -6.56 11.19 -9.44
CA GLY A 30 -7.82 10.89 -10.13
C GLY A 30 -7.61 10.66 -11.63
N SER A 31 -8.20 11.54 -12.45
CA SER A 31 -8.10 11.53 -13.91
C SER A 31 -6.99 12.43 -14.48
N GLN A 32 -6.09 12.94 -13.63
CA GLN A 32 -5.03 13.86 -14.03
C GLN A 32 -3.65 13.26 -13.81
N CYS A 33 -2.72 13.62 -14.70
CA CYS A 33 -1.31 13.26 -14.61
C CYS A 33 -0.49 14.55 -14.50
N HIS A 34 0.07 14.79 -13.32
CA HIS A 34 0.90 15.96 -13.04
C HIS A 34 2.38 15.56 -13.12
N LEU A 35 3.15 16.30 -13.90
CA LEU A 35 4.59 16.11 -14.03
C LEU A 35 5.34 17.10 -13.14
N ASN A 36 6.56 16.73 -12.75
CA ASN A 36 7.48 17.59 -12.01
C ASN A 36 6.97 18.10 -10.66
N VAL A 37 6.13 17.32 -9.99
CA VAL A 37 5.57 17.66 -8.67
C VAL A 37 6.66 17.50 -7.60
N PRO A 38 6.96 18.53 -6.78
CA PRO A 38 7.93 18.41 -5.70
C PRO A 38 7.40 17.50 -4.57
N VAL A 39 8.24 16.60 -4.07
CA VAL A 39 7.92 15.79 -2.88
C VAL A 39 8.61 16.40 -1.67
N LEU A 40 7.81 16.87 -0.73
CA LEU A 40 8.29 17.45 0.52
C LEU A 40 8.22 16.42 1.64
N ALA A 41 9.18 16.50 2.57
CA ALA A 41 9.19 15.76 3.81
C ALA A 41 9.37 16.73 4.98
N GLY A 42 8.58 16.52 6.02
CA GLY A 42 8.78 17.20 7.31
C GLY A 42 9.73 16.40 8.18
N ARG A 43 10.53 17.08 9.00
CA ARG A 43 11.36 16.50 10.05
C ARG A 43 11.02 17.14 11.38
N CYS A 44 10.92 16.31 12.42
CA CYS A 44 10.90 16.82 13.78
C CYS A 44 12.33 17.10 14.25
N PRO A 45 12.66 18.32 14.72
CA PRO A 45 14.01 18.64 15.20
C PRO A 45 14.37 17.96 16.53
N VAL A 46 13.36 17.47 17.27
CA VAL A 46 13.55 16.86 18.60
C VAL A 46 13.78 15.35 18.51
N CYS A 47 12.81 14.60 17.95
CA CYS A 47 12.91 13.14 17.83
C CYS A 47 13.51 12.65 16.52
N ASN A 48 13.84 13.56 15.59
CA ASN A 48 14.41 13.22 14.29
C ASN A 48 13.48 12.43 13.35
N SER A 49 12.21 12.24 13.70
CA SER A 49 11.22 11.55 12.85
C SER A 49 10.97 12.31 11.56
N LEU A 50 10.84 11.56 10.46
CA LEU A 50 10.54 12.08 9.12
C LEU A 50 9.09 11.77 8.74
N TYR A 51 8.41 12.76 8.20
CA TYR A 51 7.01 12.70 7.80
C TYR A 51 6.92 12.88 6.29
N TRP A 52 6.68 11.78 5.57
CA TRP A 52 6.43 11.78 4.14
C TRP A 52 4.93 11.77 3.86
N ALA A 53 4.57 11.99 2.59
CA ALA A 53 3.16 12.01 2.17
C ALA A 53 2.46 10.64 2.26
N ASP A 54 3.21 9.52 2.34
CA ASP A 54 2.66 8.15 2.40
C ASP A 54 3.06 7.35 3.65
N HIS A 55 4.06 7.78 4.40
CA HIS A 55 4.55 7.10 5.59
C HIS A 55 5.31 8.04 6.53
N GLU A 56 5.45 7.63 7.77
CA GLU A 56 6.34 8.24 8.76
C GLU A 56 7.54 7.33 8.99
N ARG A 57 8.73 7.88 9.13
CA ARG A 57 9.95 7.12 9.44
C ARG A 57 10.52 7.58 10.78
N PHE A 58 10.83 6.62 11.63
CA PHE A 58 11.45 6.86 12.93
C PHE A 58 12.47 5.77 13.24
N THR A 59 13.48 6.13 14.03
CA THR A 59 14.50 5.20 14.50
C THR A 59 14.03 4.61 15.83
N GLN A 60 13.95 3.29 15.91
CA GLN A 60 13.66 2.58 17.15
C GLN A 60 14.89 2.57 18.09
N ASN A 61 14.67 2.23 19.37
CA ASN A 61 15.71 2.17 20.40
C ASN A 61 16.87 1.20 20.07
N ASN A 62 16.61 0.21 19.21
CA ASN A 62 17.61 -0.75 18.70
C ASN A 62 18.47 -0.19 17.55
N GLY A 63 18.23 1.06 17.12
CA GLY A 63 18.92 1.70 16.00
C GLY A 63 18.34 1.38 14.63
N ASN A 64 17.29 0.56 14.55
CA ASN A 64 16.65 0.22 13.27
C ASN A 64 15.65 1.31 12.85
N ASP A 65 15.67 1.66 11.58
CA ASP A 65 14.71 2.58 10.99
C ASP A 65 13.46 1.86 10.54
N VAL A 66 12.32 2.31 11.05
CA VAL A 66 11.02 1.72 10.80
C VAL A 66 10.11 2.74 10.13
N CYS A 67 9.27 2.26 9.22
CA CYS A 67 8.27 3.04 8.53
C CYS A 67 6.86 2.67 9.02
N LEU A 68 6.15 3.63 9.59
CA LEU A 68 4.72 3.54 9.81
C LEU A 68 4.00 3.99 8.54
N TYR A 69 3.35 3.04 7.87
CA TYR A 69 2.51 3.35 6.72
C TYR A 69 1.14 3.77 7.20
N LEU A 70 0.78 5.02 6.93
CA LEU A 70 -0.50 5.58 7.35
C LEU A 70 -1.61 5.01 6.48
N ASN A 71 -2.66 4.46 7.10
CA ASN A 71 -3.85 3.99 6.39
C ASN A 71 -4.55 5.15 5.67
N ASP A 72 -4.57 6.33 6.31
CA ASP A 72 -5.24 7.53 5.81
C ASP A 72 -4.34 8.40 4.90
N ALA A 73 -3.16 7.91 4.52
CA ALA A 73 -2.28 8.67 3.64
C ALA A 73 -2.94 8.90 2.28
N LYS A 74 -3.13 10.18 1.95
CA LYS A 74 -3.75 10.64 0.70
C LYS A 74 -3.00 10.18 -0.56
N TYR A 75 -1.70 9.91 -0.43
CA TYR A 75 -0.82 9.53 -1.53
C TYR A 75 -0.07 8.23 -1.24
N LEU A 76 0.39 7.59 -2.32
CA LEU A 76 1.10 6.32 -2.32
C LEU A 76 2.30 6.38 -3.26
N LYS A 77 3.49 6.02 -2.77
CA LYS A 77 4.68 5.88 -3.61
C LYS A 77 4.72 4.50 -4.31
N VAL A 78 4.40 4.49 -5.60
CA VAL A 78 4.29 3.25 -6.40
C VAL A 78 5.54 2.97 -7.26
N GLY A 79 6.46 3.93 -7.37
CA GLY A 79 7.71 3.78 -8.08
C GLY A 79 8.82 4.67 -7.52
N LYS A 80 9.98 4.69 -8.19
CA LYS A 80 11.09 5.57 -7.80
C LYS A 80 10.69 7.06 -7.86
N SER A 81 9.98 7.45 -8.91
CA SER A 81 9.55 8.83 -9.20
C SER A 81 8.06 8.90 -9.56
N VAL A 82 7.25 7.97 -9.06
CA VAL A 82 5.81 7.90 -9.37
C VAL A 82 5.00 7.75 -8.10
N TRP A 83 4.04 8.64 -7.96
CA TRP A 83 3.08 8.69 -6.87
C TRP A 83 1.66 8.63 -7.43
N VAL A 84 0.76 8.05 -6.65
CA VAL A 84 -0.67 8.02 -6.96
C VAL A 84 -1.46 8.53 -5.76
N ASP A 85 -2.64 9.08 -5.98
CA ASP A 85 -3.57 9.39 -4.90
C ASP A 85 -4.44 8.17 -4.53
N HIS A 86 -5.19 8.34 -3.44
CA HIS A 86 -6.15 7.32 -2.97
C HIS A 86 -7.24 6.99 -4.02
N LEU A 87 -7.64 7.94 -4.88
CA LEU A 87 -8.65 7.69 -5.91
C LEU A 87 -8.13 6.72 -6.98
N VAL A 88 -6.91 6.95 -7.48
CA VAL A 88 -6.28 6.08 -8.48
C VAL A 88 -6.02 4.69 -7.91
N SER A 89 -5.46 4.60 -6.70
CA SER A 89 -5.16 3.32 -6.06
C SER A 89 -6.43 2.50 -5.76
N ARG A 90 -7.48 3.12 -5.22
CA ARG A 90 -8.79 2.46 -5.03
C ARG A 90 -9.41 2.01 -6.35
N ALA A 91 -9.31 2.83 -7.41
CA ALA A 91 -9.81 2.45 -8.72
C ALA A 91 -9.04 1.25 -9.30
N ILE A 92 -7.73 1.13 -9.04
CA ILE A 92 -6.92 -0.03 -9.43
C ILE A 92 -7.39 -1.29 -8.67
N VAL A 93 -7.65 -1.20 -7.36
CA VAL A 93 -8.17 -2.31 -6.56
C VAL A 93 -9.54 -2.76 -7.07
N ASN A 94 -10.46 -1.81 -7.27
CA ASN A 94 -11.78 -2.11 -7.83
C ASN A 94 -11.69 -2.69 -9.24
N ALA A 95 -10.75 -2.23 -10.07
CA ALA A 95 -10.57 -2.79 -11.40
C ALA A 95 -10.12 -4.26 -11.37
N ASN A 96 -9.28 -4.65 -10.40
CA ASN A 96 -8.89 -6.04 -10.23
C ASN A 96 -10.04 -6.89 -9.68
N TYR A 97 -10.73 -6.44 -8.63
CA TYR A 97 -11.76 -7.27 -7.97
C TYR A 97 -13.11 -7.27 -8.70
N SER A 98 -13.56 -6.15 -9.26
CA SER A 98 -14.88 -6.03 -9.89
C SER A 98 -14.87 -6.33 -11.38
N PHE A 99 -13.80 -5.97 -12.09
CA PHE A 99 -13.70 -6.17 -13.54
C PHE A 99 -12.72 -7.29 -13.93
N HIS A 100 -12.04 -7.92 -12.97
CA HIS A 100 -10.99 -8.91 -13.22
C HIS A 100 -9.93 -8.40 -14.21
N ALA A 101 -9.67 -7.09 -14.18
CA ALA A 101 -8.77 -6.45 -15.12
C ALA A 101 -7.32 -6.78 -14.76
N SER A 102 -6.59 -7.36 -15.69
CA SER A 102 -5.16 -7.62 -15.49
C SER A 102 -4.36 -6.33 -15.26
N THR A 103 -3.22 -6.42 -14.56
CA THR A 103 -2.30 -5.29 -14.39
C THR A 103 -1.86 -4.69 -15.74
N ALA A 104 -1.76 -5.51 -16.79
CA ALA A 104 -1.46 -5.05 -18.15
C ALA A 104 -2.59 -4.19 -18.74
N THR A 105 -3.84 -4.65 -18.59
CA THR A 105 -5.04 -3.93 -19.04
C THR A 105 -5.16 -2.59 -18.33
N ILE A 106 -5.03 -2.59 -16.99
CA ILE A 106 -5.09 -1.37 -16.17
C ILE A 106 -3.98 -0.39 -16.57
N THR A 107 -2.75 -0.89 -16.76
CA THR A 107 -1.62 -0.06 -17.21
C THR A 107 -1.92 0.61 -18.55
N LYS A 108 -2.42 -0.17 -19.52
CA LYS A 108 -2.75 0.35 -20.86
C LYS A 108 -3.87 1.38 -20.79
N PHE A 109 -4.93 1.10 -20.03
CA PHE A 109 -6.04 2.02 -19.82
C PHE A 109 -5.55 3.36 -19.22
N TRP A 110 -4.85 3.33 -18.08
CA TRP A 110 -4.37 4.57 -17.44
C TRP A 110 -3.41 5.34 -18.35
N HIS A 111 -2.53 4.63 -19.05
CA HIS A 111 -1.59 5.27 -19.95
C HIS A 111 -2.31 6.02 -21.08
N SER A 112 -3.24 5.37 -21.78
CA SER A 112 -3.99 5.96 -22.88
C SER A 112 -4.96 7.06 -22.42
N SER A 113 -5.61 6.88 -21.27
CA SER A 113 -6.65 7.80 -20.79
C SER A 113 -6.12 9.05 -20.11
N PHE A 114 -4.98 8.97 -19.40
CA PHE A 114 -4.55 10.07 -18.52
C PHE A 114 -3.09 10.50 -18.74
N VAL A 115 -2.20 9.58 -19.14
CA VAL A 115 -0.78 9.91 -19.30
C VAL A 115 -0.46 10.43 -20.71
N GLN A 116 -1.02 9.82 -21.77
CA GLN A 116 -0.84 10.34 -23.13
C GLN A 116 -1.48 11.72 -23.32
N PRO A 117 -2.72 11.97 -22.86
CA PRO A 117 -3.35 13.28 -23.02
C PRO A 117 -2.67 14.39 -22.22
N SER A 118 -1.92 14.06 -21.16
CA SER A 118 -1.16 15.05 -20.38
C SER A 118 0.11 15.53 -21.09
N GLY A 119 0.41 15.04 -22.31
CA GLY A 119 1.61 15.39 -23.06
C GLY A 119 2.92 14.91 -22.43
N GLY A 120 2.84 14.01 -21.44
CA GLY A 120 4.00 13.52 -20.70
C GLY A 120 4.74 12.39 -21.42
N THR A 121 6.07 12.34 -21.24
CA THR A 121 6.91 11.21 -21.68
C THR A 121 6.90 10.04 -20.69
N PHE A 122 6.26 10.23 -19.53
CA PHE A 122 6.11 9.22 -18.50
C PHE A 122 5.42 7.96 -19.04
N LYS A 123 5.90 6.79 -18.62
CA LYS A 123 5.25 5.50 -18.91
C LYS A 123 4.95 4.80 -17.59
N LEU A 124 3.66 4.63 -17.32
CA LEU A 124 3.20 3.79 -16.22
C LEU A 124 3.54 2.34 -16.55
N SER A 125 4.16 1.64 -15.60
CA SER A 125 4.56 0.24 -15.74
C SER A 125 3.62 -0.69 -14.99
N ARG A 126 3.53 -1.94 -15.45
CA ARG A 126 2.77 -3.00 -14.76
C ARG A 126 3.20 -3.20 -13.31
N ARG A 127 4.50 -3.06 -13.02
CA ARG A 127 5.04 -3.17 -11.65
C ARG A 127 4.54 -2.05 -10.74
N GLN A 128 4.39 -0.84 -11.26
CA GLN A 128 3.84 0.28 -10.49
C GLN A 128 2.35 0.08 -10.21
N VAL A 129 1.59 -0.40 -11.20
CA VAL A 129 0.17 -0.77 -11.01
C VAL A 129 0.03 -1.90 -9.99
N TRP A 130 0.86 -2.94 -10.08
CA TRP A 130 0.89 -4.03 -9.10
C TRP A 130 1.23 -3.52 -7.69
N LYS A 131 2.23 -2.65 -7.56
CA LYS A 131 2.55 -2.04 -6.26
C LYS A 131 1.41 -1.21 -5.70
N ALA A 132 0.71 -0.43 -6.53
CA ALA A 132 -0.46 0.34 -6.12
C ALA A 132 -1.57 -0.58 -5.61
N PHE A 133 -1.85 -1.66 -6.34
CA PHE A 133 -2.81 -2.69 -5.94
C PHE A 133 -2.45 -3.30 -4.58
N VAL A 134 -1.22 -3.80 -4.43
CA VAL A 134 -0.77 -4.44 -3.18
C VAL A 134 -0.85 -3.47 -2.00
N ALA A 135 -0.29 -2.26 -2.14
CA ALA A 135 -0.24 -1.30 -1.04
C ALA A 135 -1.64 -0.83 -0.61
N GLU A 136 -2.55 -0.59 -1.57
CA GLU A 136 -3.91 -0.19 -1.26
C GLU A 136 -4.74 -1.33 -0.64
N SER A 137 -4.60 -2.56 -1.14
CA SER A 137 -5.24 -3.73 -0.53
C SER A 137 -4.80 -3.93 0.92
N ILE A 138 -3.50 -3.79 1.19
CA ILE A 138 -2.93 -3.87 2.54
C ILE A 138 -3.54 -2.78 3.45
N ARG A 139 -3.60 -1.52 2.98
CA ARG A 139 -4.23 -0.42 3.74
C ARG A 139 -5.71 -0.66 3.99
N HIS A 140 -6.43 -1.16 2.99
CA HIS A 140 -7.85 -1.46 3.13
C HIS A 140 -8.10 -2.55 4.18
N MET A 141 -7.29 -3.62 4.17
CA MET A 141 -7.35 -4.68 5.18
C MET A 141 -6.99 -4.16 6.58
N ALA A 142 -5.96 -3.34 6.70
CA ALA A 142 -5.55 -2.78 7.98
C ALA A 142 -6.59 -1.80 8.55
N SER A 143 -7.17 -0.95 7.70
CA SER A 143 -8.30 -0.09 8.07
C SER A 143 -9.49 -0.91 8.58
N PHE A 144 -9.85 -2.00 7.87
CA PHE A 144 -10.92 -2.90 8.32
C PHE A 144 -10.63 -3.55 9.67
N ASN A 145 -9.37 -3.89 9.93
CA ASN A 145 -8.93 -4.49 11.19
C ASN A 145 -8.63 -3.44 12.30
N ASN A 146 -8.84 -2.14 12.05
CA ASN A 146 -8.45 -1.03 12.94
C ASN A 146 -6.99 -1.14 13.42
N ARG A 147 -6.07 -1.52 12.52
CA ARG A 147 -4.64 -1.63 12.80
C ARG A 147 -3.85 -0.62 12.00
N GLU A 148 -2.90 0.03 12.64
CA GLU A 148 -1.85 0.78 11.95
C GLU A 148 -0.72 -0.18 11.55
N ILE A 149 -0.22 -0.05 10.32
CA ILE A 149 0.76 -0.99 9.81
C ILE A 149 2.15 -0.41 9.88
N VAL A 150 3.01 -1.09 10.65
CA VAL A 150 4.40 -0.74 10.83
C VAL A 150 5.26 -1.76 10.11
N PHE A 151 6.02 -1.31 9.11
CA PHE A 151 6.93 -2.16 8.35
C PHE A 151 8.35 -1.61 8.39
N GLU A 152 9.32 -2.47 8.10
CA GLU A 152 10.68 -2.01 7.84
C GLU A 152 10.71 -1.07 6.63
N SER A 153 11.67 -0.13 6.63
CA SER A 153 11.80 0.83 5.54
C SER A 153 12.28 0.16 4.24
N ASN A 154 11.73 0.61 3.11
CA ASN A 154 12.18 0.22 1.76
C ASN A 154 12.07 -1.28 1.42
N LEU A 155 11.09 -2.00 1.99
CA LEU A 155 10.82 -3.38 1.60
C LEU A 155 10.52 -3.53 0.11
N TYR A 156 11.03 -4.60 -0.48
CA TYR A 156 10.58 -5.09 -1.78
C TYR A 156 9.11 -5.54 -1.70
N ILE A 157 8.41 -5.55 -2.84
CA ILE A 157 6.98 -5.91 -2.86
C ILE A 157 6.74 -7.28 -2.25
N ASP A 158 7.56 -8.28 -2.56
CA ASP A 158 7.39 -9.64 -2.05
C ASP A 158 7.56 -9.70 -0.52
N ALA A 159 8.55 -8.97 0.01
CA ALA A 159 8.75 -8.85 1.46
C ALA A 159 7.64 -8.06 2.14
N LEU A 160 7.10 -7.02 1.49
CA LEU A 160 5.97 -6.25 1.96
C LEU A 160 4.70 -7.11 2.06
N VAL A 161 4.44 -7.95 1.05
CA VAL A 161 3.31 -8.88 1.05
C VAL A 161 3.48 -9.91 2.15
N ALA A 162 4.67 -10.48 2.32
CA ALA A 162 4.95 -11.44 3.38
C ALA A 162 4.74 -10.82 4.77
N ALA A 163 5.26 -9.62 5.00
CA ALA A 163 5.05 -8.89 6.26
C ALA A 163 3.57 -8.58 6.51
N ALA A 164 2.85 -8.13 5.47
CA ALA A 164 1.41 -7.87 5.58
C ALA A 164 0.61 -9.15 5.88
N TYR A 165 0.99 -10.29 5.31
CA TYR A 165 0.35 -11.56 5.61
C TYR A 165 0.55 -11.99 7.07
N VAL A 166 1.76 -11.81 7.61
CA VAL A 166 2.04 -12.08 9.03
C VAL A 166 1.17 -11.20 9.94
N GLU A 167 1.02 -9.92 9.61
CA GLU A 167 0.30 -8.95 10.45
C GLU A 167 -1.23 -8.99 10.29
N LEU A 168 -1.73 -9.26 9.08
CA LEU A 168 -3.14 -9.10 8.70
C LEU A 168 -3.78 -10.39 8.15
N GLY A 169 -3.00 -11.40 7.84
CA GLY A 169 -3.47 -12.61 7.16
C GLY A 169 -4.26 -13.55 8.07
N ASP A 170 -4.14 -13.43 9.39
CA ASP A 170 -4.83 -14.29 10.39
C ASP A 170 -4.67 -15.79 10.08
N GLY A 171 -3.49 -16.19 9.58
CA GLY A 171 -3.21 -17.57 9.15
C GLY A 171 -4.03 -18.05 7.96
N GLY A 172 -4.60 -17.14 7.17
CA GLY A 172 -5.50 -17.44 6.06
C GLY A 172 -6.95 -17.69 6.49
N ILE A 173 -7.29 -17.48 7.76
CA ILE A 173 -8.64 -17.74 8.27
C ILE A 173 -9.60 -16.64 7.81
N VAL A 174 -10.59 -17.03 7.01
CA VAL A 174 -11.71 -16.16 6.64
C VAL A 174 -12.74 -16.19 7.78
N ARG A 175 -12.63 -15.27 8.74
CA ARG A 175 -13.50 -15.24 9.95
C ARG A 175 -15.00 -15.24 9.64
N SER A 176 -15.42 -14.62 8.53
CA SER A 176 -16.82 -14.62 8.10
C SER A 176 -17.35 -16.01 7.68
N ALA A 177 -16.45 -16.95 7.36
CA ALA A 177 -16.80 -18.33 7.04
C ALA A 177 -16.77 -19.25 8.27
N VAL A 178 -16.22 -18.79 9.42
CA VAL A 178 -16.12 -19.60 10.63
C VAL A 178 -17.52 -19.79 11.22
N GLY A 179 -18.01 -21.04 11.21
CA GLY A 179 -19.34 -21.38 11.69
C GLY A 179 -20.47 -20.94 10.75
N HIS A 180 -20.16 -20.57 9.50
CA HIS A 180 -21.18 -20.19 8.55
C HIS A 180 -21.96 -21.41 8.06
N SER A 181 -23.27 -21.38 8.27
CA SER A 181 -24.25 -22.28 7.66
C SER A 181 -25.39 -21.41 7.12
N CYS A 182 -25.48 -21.24 5.81
CA CYS A 182 -26.68 -20.65 5.19
C CYS A 182 -27.27 -21.63 4.17
N ASP A 183 -28.58 -21.55 4.00
CA ASP A 183 -29.33 -22.43 3.09
C ASP A 183 -28.96 -22.21 1.61
N GLU A 184 -28.34 -21.06 1.29
CA GLU A 184 -27.80 -20.75 -0.06
C GLU A 184 -26.43 -21.39 -0.31
N CYS A 185 -25.67 -21.73 0.74
CA CYS A 185 -24.41 -22.45 0.64
C CYS A 185 -24.67 -23.95 0.47
N CYS A 186 -25.15 -24.36 -0.71
CA CYS A 186 -25.39 -25.76 -1.08
C CYS A 186 -24.12 -26.57 -1.35
N HIS A 187 -22.92 -26.05 -1.03
CA HIS A 187 -21.71 -26.84 -1.12
C HIS A 187 -21.76 -27.90 -0.03
N ALA A 188 -21.62 -29.18 -0.41
CA ALA A 188 -21.56 -30.27 0.54
C ALA A 188 -20.54 -29.94 1.64
N PHE A 189 -21.00 -29.92 2.90
CA PHE A 189 -20.14 -29.72 4.05
C PHE A 189 -18.98 -30.71 3.96
N LYS A 190 -17.78 -30.19 3.77
CA LYS A 190 -16.58 -30.98 3.67
C LYS A 190 -15.98 -31.07 5.06
N ASP A 191 -16.32 -32.15 5.76
CA ASP A 191 -15.78 -32.53 7.08
C ASP A 191 -14.24 -32.49 7.07
N VAL A 192 -13.65 -32.95 5.97
CA VAL A 192 -12.20 -33.04 5.79
C VAL A 192 -11.80 -32.14 4.63
N ALA A 193 -10.93 -31.16 4.90
CA ALA A 193 -10.27 -30.38 3.84
C ALA A 193 -9.62 -31.33 2.83
N ASP A 194 -9.60 -30.96 1.54
CA ASP A 194 -8.86 -31.76 0.56
C ASP A 194 -7.41 -31.91 1.03
N VAL A 195 -7.01 -33.13 1.39
CA VAL A 195 -5.62 -33.43 1.70
C VAL A 195 -4.86 -33.27 0.40
N ILE A 196 -4.16 -32.15 0.26
CA ILE A 196 -3.17 -32.00 -0.80
C ILE A 196 -1.99 -32.89 -0.41
N PRO A 197 -1.73 -33.98 -1.15
CA PRO A 197 -0.63 -34.85 -0.82
C PRO A 197 0.66 -34.04 -1.04
N ARG A 198 1.33 -33.69 0.07
CA ARG A 198 2.53 -32.83 0.21
C ARG A 198 2.25 -31.37 0.54
N GLN A 199 1.84 -31.06 1.76
CA GLN A 199 2.27 -29.82 2.43
C GLN A 199 2.03 -29.93 3.94
N PRO A 200 3.09 -30.03 4.78
CA PRO A 200 2.91 -30.28 6.21
C PRO A 200 2.28 -29.12 7.00
N ASN A 201 2.31 -27.86 6.53
CA ASN A 201 2.13 -26.70 7.43
C ASN A 201 1.48 -25.44 6.82
N ASP A 202 0.78 -25.48 5.67
CA ASP A 202 0.19 -24.25 5.10
C ASP A 202 -1.25 -24.44 4.59
N PRO A 203 -2.26 -24.09 5.41
CA PRO A 203 -3.68 -24.19 5.01
C PRO A 203 -4.09 -23.17 3.93
N ALA A 204 -3.23 -22.22 3.54
CA ALA A 204 -3.51 -21.19 2.53
C ALA A 204 -2.77 -21.42 1.20
N ALA A 205 -2.04 -22.54 1.03
CA ALA A 205 -1.14 -22.77 -0.10
C ALA A 205 -1.82 -23.15 -1.44
N VAL A 206 -3.14 -23.00 -1.57
CA VAL A 206 -3.87 -23.32 -2.80
C VAL A 206 -4.41 -22.06 -3.44
N VAL A 207 -3.84 -21.74 -4.58
CA VAL A 207 -4.43 -20.78 -5.53
C VAL A 207 -5.10 -21.61 -6.61
N GLY A 208 -6.42 -21.46 -6.77
CA GLY A 208 -7.15 -21.96 -7.93
C GLY A 208 -6.83 -21.15 -9.18
#